data_AF-F3KVG6-F1
#
_entry.id   AF-F3KVG6-F1
#
_cell.length_a   1.000
_cell.length_b   1.000
_cell.length_c   1.000
_cell.angle_alpha   90.00
_cell.angle_beta   90.00
_cell.angle_gamma   90.00
#
_symmetry.space_group_name_H-M   'P 1'
#
loop_
_entity.id
_entity.type
_entity.pdbx_description
1 polymer ?
#
loop_
_entity_poly.entity_id
_entity_poly.type
_entity_poly.pdbx_seq_one_letter_code
_entity_poly.pdbx_strand_id
1 'polypeptide(L)'
;EAQITTLDQQTAGLNASASMDNRWLTSAGRQSLQNDQKNLGENSKKAAGGAARDLLRVTGTYSAYEVMFTEDEKMYAIKYGVDGKPVMQQDGSPEREAVTAEQMKNLVRGEDGKLYIFNNGIFNDQSAAAQNAAQFGVPRDGEASVDRNQYFIEFKEASNPVAELVVAGYQKYLEGDFWGLTNPTQLNVDMINQYGATGLTLDGHSRGTMTIGNAMQSVLNSGGAGRSPGLDVNFFGPAFNAEFADGLLSKLQGAAAATQNERSVHFQNHAYDPIGTFVGGNPPSGGVVPEGSSGFNEVTRSIGGSDTSHNCYGGLSSRPSCGQLWEDKTPTWGFADRNKK
;
A
#
# COMPACT_ATOMS: atom_id res chain seq x y z
N GLU A 1 67.72 5.11 -11.71
CA GLU A 1 67.27 5.32 -13.11
C GLU A 1 66.76 3.97 -13.61
N ALA A 2 65.57 3.79 -14.15
CA ALA A 2 64.72 4.70 -14.92
C ALA A 2 63.21 4.49 -14.63
N GLN A 3 62.45 5.56 -14.85
CA GLN A 3 60.99 5.57 -14.98
C GLN A 3 60.57 4.97 -16.32
N ILE A 4 59.38 4.36 -16.36
CA ILE A 4 58.50 4.45 -17.52
C ILE A 4 57.11 4.85 -17.00
N THR A 5 56.67 6.01 -17.49
CA THR A 5 55.35 6.61 -17.34
C THR A 5 54.44 6.15 -18.48
N THR A 6 53.14 5.93 -18.21
CA THR A 6 51.98 6.14 -19.11
C THR A 6 50.73 5.88 -18.25
N LEU A 7 50.05 6.88 -17.68
CA LEU A 7 49.01 7.78 -18.20
C LEU A 7 47.77 7.08 -18.82
N ASP A 8 46.69 7.14 -18.02
CA ASP A 8 45.24 7.13 -18.27
C ASP A 8 44.62 6.23 -19.36
N GLN A 9 43.66 5.42 -18.91
CA GLN A 9 42.39 5.24 -19.62
C GLN A 9 41.24 5.02 -18.62
N GLN A 10 40.37 6.01 -18.54
CA GLN A 10 38.98 5.83 -18.14
C GLN A 10 38.33 4.77 -19.02
N THR A 11 37.99 3.62 -18.46
CA THR A 11 36.98 2.75 -19.05
C THR A 11 36.21 2.08 -17.93
N ALA A 12 34.92 2.40 -17.86
CA ALA A 12 33.92 1.60 -17.18
C ALA A 12 34.06 0.14 -17.64
N GLY A 13 34.46 -0.74 -16.74
CA GLY A 13 34.67 -2.14 -17.02
C GLY A 13 34.69 -2.90 -15.71
N LEU A 14 33.60 -3.62 -15.45
CA LEU A 14 33.49 -4.64 -14.42
C LEU A 14 34.66 -5.62 -14.53
N ASN A 15 35.73 -5.39 -13.75
CA ASN A 15 36.69 -6.43 -13.44
C ASN A 15 36.08 -7.29 -12.34
N ALA A 16 35.36 -8.33 -12.76
CA ALA A 16 35.02 -9.45 -11.89
C ALA A 16 36.29 -10.27 -11.63
N SER A 17 37.20 -9.75 -10.80
CA SER A 17 38.10 -10.62 -10.06
C SER A 17 37.34 -11.10 -8.83
N ALA A 18 36.92 -12.37 -8.85
CA ALA A 18 36.37 -13.03 -7.68
C ALA A 18 37.50 -13.31 -6.68
N SER A 19 37.92 -12.27 -5.93
CA SER A 19 38.65 -12.49 -4.68
C SER A 19 37.63 -12.97 -3.66
N MET A 20 37.68 -14.25 -3.28
CA MET A 20 36.83 -14.75 -2.19
C MET A 20 37.31 -14.11 -0.88
N ASP A 21 36.46 -13.29 -0.28
CA ASP A 21 36.73 -12.74 1.05
C ASP A 21 36.81 -13.91 2.05
N ASN A 22 37.98 -14.07 2.68
CA ASN A 22 38.26 -15.14 3.65
C ASN A 22 37.25 -15.17 4.81
N ARG A 23 36.51 -14.08 5.05
CA ARG A 23 35.41 -14.03 6.02
C ARG A 23 34.25 -14.99 5.68
N TRP A 24 34.06 -15.37 4.42
CA TRP A 24 33.00 -16.32 4.02
C TRP A 24 33.19 -17.73 4.60
N LEU A 25 34.42 -18.10 4.94
CA LEU A 25 34.78 -19.42 5.46
C LEU A 25 34.39 -19.64 6.93
N THR A 26 33.90 -18.61 7.62
CA THR A 26 33.52 -18.70 9.03
C THR A 26 32.09 -18.19 9.25
N SER A 27 31.39 -18.75 10.25
CA SER A 27 30.01 -18.32 10.58
C SER A 27 29.94 -16.86 11.01
N ALA A 28 30.91 -16.41 11.82
CA ALA A 28 31.02 -15.01 12.24
C ALA A 28 31.35 -14.07 11.07
N GLY A 29 32.23 -14.50 10.16
CA GLY A 29 32.57 -13.71 8.97
C GLY A 29 31.44 -13.63 7.94
N ARG A 30 30.61 -14.68 7.79
CA ARG A 30 29.37 -14.61 6.99
C ARG A 30 28.34 -13.64 7.57
N GLN A 31 28.18 -13.59 8.89
CA GLN A 31 27.34 -12.60 9.57
C GLN A 31 27.86 -11.17 9.40
N SER A 32 29.18 -10.98 9.49
CA SER A 32 29.83 -9.69 9.22
C SER A 32 29.62 -9.23 7.77
N LEU A 33 29.75 -10.12 6.79
CA LEU A 33 29.49 -9.81 5.39
C LEU A 33 28.03 -9.47 5.11
N GLN A 34 27.09 -10.17 5.75
CA GLN A 34 25.66 -9.83 5.68
C GLN A 34 25.36 -8.47 6.30
N ASN A 35 25.98 -8.15 7.44
CA ASN A 35 25.84 -6.84 8.07
C ASN A 35 26.48 -5.73 7.23
N ASP A 36 27.64 -5.98 6.61
CA ASP A 36 28.30 -5.01 5.72
C ASP A 36 27.47 -4.76 4.45
N GLN A 37 26.89 -5.81 3.84
CA GLN A 37 25.94 -5.66 2.72
C GLN A 37 24.67 -4.91 3.14
N LYS A 38 24.13 -5.20 4.34
CA LYS A 38 22.97 -4.50 4.88
C LYS A 38 23.28 -3.02 5.13
N ASN A 39 24.44 -2.71 5.70
CA ASN A 39 24.89 -1.34 5.97
C ASN A 39 25.22 -0.57 4.68
N LEU A 40 25.82 -1.22 3.66
CA LEU A 40 26.02 -0.65 2.33
C LEU A 40 24.69 -0.40 1.62
N GLY A 41 23.74 -1.32 1.76
CA GLY A 41 22.34 -1.14 1.38
C GLY A 41 21.78 0.10 2.06
N GLU A 42 21.66 0.11 3.38
CA GLU A 42 21.12 1.23 4.16
C GLU A 42 21.78 2.58 3.87
N ASN A 43 23.10 2.63 3.70
CA ASN A 43 23.82 3.87 3.37
C ASN A 43 23.56 4.34 1.93
N SER A 44 23.45 3.42 0.97
CA SER A 44 23.06 3.77 -0.40
C SER A 44 21.58 4.17 -0.49
N LYS A 45 20.68 3.53 0.27
CA LYS A 45 19.27 3.96 0.43
C LYS A 45 19.17 5.36 1.02
N LYS A 46 19.98 5.66 2.05
CA LYS A 46 20.02 7.00 2.67
C LYS A 46 20.57 8.07 1.73
N ALA A 47 21.59 7.75 0.92
CA ALA A 47 22.17 8.68 -0.04
C ALA A 47 21.27 8.93 -1.26
N ALA A 48 20.70 7.89 -1.86
CA ALA A 48 19.75 8.01 -2.97
C ALA A 48 18.42 8.64 -2.51
N GLY A 49 17.95 8.28 -1.32
CA GLY A 49 16.91 9.03 -0.61
C GLY A 49 17.29 10.50 -0.49
N GLY A 50 18.49 10.83 0.01
CA GLY A 50 19.04 12.20 0.07
C GLY A 50 18.90 13.00 -1.24
N ALA A 51 19.28 12.40 -2.36
CA ALA A 51 19.22 13.06 -3.67
C ALA A 51 17.77 13.30 -4.15
N ALA A 52 16.87 12.34 -3.93
CA ALA A 52 15.44 12.53 -4.23
C ALA A 52 14.81 13.59 -3.31
N ARG A 53 15.25 13.65 -2.04
CA ARG A 53 14.83 14.65 -1.05
C ARG A 53 15.20 16.07 -1.51
N ASP A 54 16.42 16.27 -1.99
CA ASP A 54 16.90 17.57 -2.47
C ASP A 54 16.18 18.01 -3.76
N LEU A 55 15.91 17.08 -4.68
CA LEU A 55 15.17 17.36 -5.92
C LEU A 55 13.76 17.89 -5.63
N LEU A 56 13.01 17.22 -4.75
CA LEU A 56 11.64 17.61 -4.38
C LEU A 56 11.56 18.96 -3.65
N ARG A 57 12.63 19.33 -2.95
CA ARG A 57 12.75 20.63 -2.28
C ARG A 57 12.99 21.77 -3.27
N VAL A 58 13.82 21.54 -4.29
CA VAL A 58 14.15 22.56 -5.30
C VAL A 58 12.99 22.83 -6.27
N THR A 59 12.09 21.86 -6.49
CA THR A 59 10.93 22.00 -7.41
C THR A 59 9.73 22.76 -6.82
N GLY A 60 9.82 23.31 -5.60
CA GLY A 60 8.70 24.01 -4.96
C GLY A 60 7.58 23.11 -4.45
N THR A 61 7.81 21.80 -4.42
CA THR A 61 6.86 20.76 -3.98
C THR A 61 7.16 20.30 -2.56
N TYR A 62 7.58 21.24 -1.70
CA TYR A 62 8.04 20.94 -0.34
C TYR A 62 6.96 20.24 0.51
N SER A 63 5.68 20.60 0.35
CA SER A 63 4.63 19.86 1.06
C SER A 63 4.53 18.37 0.68
N ALA A 64 4.83 18.01 -0.59
CA ALA A 64 4.91 16.60 -0.99
C ALA A 64 6.04 15.89 -0.25
N TYR A 65 7.17 16.59 -0.09
CA TYR A 65 8.30 16.10 0.67
C TYR A 65 7.98 15.88 2.15
N GLU A 66 7.31 16.84 2.77
CA GLU A 66 6.95 16.81 4.19
C GLU A 66 6.07 15.60 4.49
N VAL A 67 4.96 15.44 3.77
CA VAL A 67 4.01 14.33 3.99
C VAL A 67 4.62 12.96 3.67
N MET A 68 5.62 12.90 2.79
CA MET A 68 6.28 11.65 2.42
C MET A 68 7.35 11.20 3.42
N PHE A 69 8.16 12.12 3.95
CA PHE A 69 9.41 11.75 4.65
C PHE A 69 9.68 12.48 5.96
N THR A 70 8.99 13.59 6.23
CA THR A 70 9.30 14.44 7.39
C THR A 70 8.25 14.30 8.49
N GLU A 71 6.99 14.25 8.10
CA GLU A 71 5.92 14.09 9.08
C GLU A 71 5.89 12.67 9.64
N ASP A 72 5.69 12.59 10.96
CA ASP A 72 5.53 11.31 11.64
C ASP A 72 4.30 10.58 11.07
N GLU A 73 4.48 9.30 10.75
CA GLU A 73 3.40 8.39 10.43
C GLU A 73 2.41 8.31 11.60
N LYS A 74 1.11 8.31 11.28
CA LYS A 74 0.06 8.21 12.29
C LYS A 74 -0.88 7.08 11.93
N MET A 75 -1.20 6.29 12.95
CA MET A 75 -2.27 5.31 12.88
C MET A 75 -3.39 5.75 13.82
N TYR A 76 -4.63 5.47 13.43
CA TYR A 76 -5.80 5.73 14.25
C TYR A 76 -6.66 4.46 14.35
N ALA A 77 -7.33 4.29 15.48
CA ALA A 77 -8.36 3.29 15.68
C ALA A 77 -9.75 3.92 15.52
N ILE A 78 -10.64 3.27 14.76
CA ILE A 78 -12.04 3.67 14.65
C ILE A 78 -12.79 3.24 15.92
N LYS A 79 -13.59 4.13 16.50
CA LYS A 79 -14.43 3.80 17.65
C LYS A 79 -15.78 3.26 17.20
N TYR A 80 -16.14 2.10 17.74
CA TYR A 80 -17.43 1.46 17.50
C TYR A 80 -18.32 1.54 18.74
N GLY A 81 -19.62 1.72 18.51
CA GLY A 81 -20.65 1.64 19.54
C GLY A 81 -20.97 0.19 19.90
N VAL A 82 -21.82 0.01 20.91
CA VAL A 82 -22.29 -1.31 21.36
C VAL A 82 -23.12 -2.08 20.33
N ASP A 83 -23.54 -1.40 19.25
CA ASP A 83 -24.28 -1.95 18.13
C ASP A 83 -23.38 -2.38 16.96
N GLY A 84 -22.05 -2.36 17.15
CA GLY A 84 -21.07 -2.71 16.13
C GLY A 84 -20.92 -1.68 15.01
N LYS A 85 -21.52 -0.48 15.16
CA LYS A 85 -21.43 0.60 14.16
C LYS A 85 -20.43 1.67 14.60
N PRO A 86 -19.75 2.36 13.65
CA PRO A 86 -18.88 3.45 13.99
C PRO A 86 -19.64 4.56 14.74
N VAL A 87 -19.07 5.06 15.83
CA VAL A 87 -19.56 6.26 16.48
C VAL A 87 -19.24 7.44 15.57
N MET A 88 -20.22 8.29 15.27
CA MET A 88 -20.06 9.38 14.30
C MET A 88 -19.81 10.71 15.01
N GLN A 89 -18.89 11.52 14.46
CA GLN A 89 -18.64 12.90 14.86
C GLN A 89 -19.66 13.86 14.23
N GLN A 90 -19.63 15.12 14.66
CA GLN A 90 -20.52 16.18 14.13
C GLN A 90 -20.31 16.44 12.63
N ASP A 91 -19.09 16.22 12.12
CA ASP A 91 -18.75 16.38 10.70
C ASP A 91 -19.20 15.19 9.83
N GLY A 92 -19.84 14.18 10.43
CA GLY A 92 -20.27 12.98 9.73
C GLY A 92 -19.14 11.99 9.42
N SER A 93 -17.96 12.15 10.01
CA SER A 93 -16.89 11.16 9.96
C SER A 93 -16.89 10.25 11.19
N PRO A 94 -16.38 9.01 11.09
CA PRO A 94 -16.20 8.16 12.26
C PRO A 94 -15.29 8.81 13.31
N GLU A 95 -15.66 8.67 14.57
CA GLU A 95 -14.82 9.00 15.72
C GLU A 95 -13.62 8.05 15.74
N ARG A 96 -12.45 8.62 16.04
CA ARG A 96 -11.18 7.91 16.00
C ARG A 96 -10.25 8.40 17.09
N GLU A 97 -9.30 7.56 17.46
CA GLU A 97 -8.25 7.90 18.41
C GLU A 97 -6.88 7.55 17.85
N ALA A 98 -5.89 8.41 18.13
CA ALA A 98 -4.52 8.17 17.70
C ALA A 98 -3.94 6.97 18.44
N VAL A 99 -3.33 6.05 17.69
CA VAL A 99 -2.62 4.89 18.23
C VAL A 99 -1.18 5.32 18.49
N THR A 100 -0.74 5.21 19.74
CA THR A 100 0.65 5.47 20.11
C THR A 100 1.59 4.39 19.57
N ALA A 101 2.88 4.70 19.43
CA ALA A 101 3.89 3.72 19.01
C ALA A 101 3.93 2.46 19.91
N GLU A 102 3.59 2.58 21.20
CA GLU A 102 3.52 1.43 22.10
C GLU A 102 2.25 0.59 21.86
N GLN A 103 1.11 1.24 21.60
CA GLN A 103 -0.12 0.55 21.23
C GLN A 103 0.00 -0.14 19.87
N MET A 104 0.72 0.44 18.90
CA MET A 104 0.98 -0.21 17.61
C MET A 104 1.69 -1.56 17.74
N LYS A 105 2.41 -1.80 18.85
CA LYS A 105 3.06 -3.09 19.11
C LYS A 105 2.12 -4.17 19.64
N ASN A 106 0.93 -3.77 20.11
CA ASN A 106 -0.04 -4.65 20.75
C ASN A 106 -1.47 -4.28 20.30
N LEU A 107 -1.68 -4.25 18.97
CA LEU A 107 -3.00 -3.95 18.42
C LEU A 107 -4.03 -5.01 18.82
N VAL A 108 -5.28 -4.57 18.99
CA VAL A 108 -6.39 -5.44 19.39
C VAL A 108 -6.96 -6.11 18.15
N ARG A 109 -7.05 -7.43 18.18
CA ARG A 109 -7.62 -8.24 17.10
C ARG A 109 -9.13 -8.20 17.12
N GLY A 110 -9.76 -8.37 15.95
CA GLY A 110 -11.19 -8.67 15.87
C GLY A 110 -11.51 -10.04 16.47
N GLU A 111 -12.81 -10.35 16.59
CA GLU A 111 -13.27 -11.66 17.13
C GLU A 111 -12.79 -12.85 16.30
N ASP A 112 -12.52 -12.62 15.01
CA ASP A 112 -11.95 -13.59 14.08
C ASP A 112 -10.43 -13.78 14.23
N GLY A 113 -9.81 -13.09 15.17
CA GLY A 113 -8.38 -13.12 15.42
C GLY A 113 -7.53 -12.32 14.43
N LYS A 114 -8.13 -11.54 13.53
CA LYS A 114 -7.39 -10.74 12.53
C LYS A 114 -7.22 -9.29 12.97
N LEU A 115 -6.20 -8.64 12.41
CA LEU A 115 -6.00 -7.18 12.48
C LEU A 115 -6.38 -6.55 11.15
N TYR A 116 -7.10 -5.43 11.20
CA TYR A 116 -7.57 -4.73 9.99
C TYR A 116 -6.96 -3.34 9.92
N ILE A 117 -6.18 -3.06 8.87
CA ILE A 117 -5.53 -1.77 8.68
C ILE A 117 -5.85 -1.24 7.28
N PHE A 118 -6.52 -0.11 7.25
CA PHE A 118 -6.85 0.60 6.02
C PHE A 118 -5.76 1.62 5.64
N ASN A 119 -5.49 1.74 4.34
CA ASN A 119 -4.56 2.70 3.75
C ASN A 119 -5.31 3.61 2.77
N ASN A 120 -5.28 4.91 3.03
CA ASN A 120 -6.06 5.90 2.29
C ASN A 120 -5.44 6.32 0.93
N GLY A 121 -6.31 6.76 0.02
CA GLY A 121 -5.94 7.34 -1.28
C GLY A 121 -5.40 8.77 -1.22
N ILE A 122 -5.13 9.35 -2.40
CA ILE A 122 -4.85 10.79 -2.58
C ILE A 122 -6.06 11.64 -2.19
N PHE A 123 -5.83 12.92 -1.85
CA PHE A 123 -6.90 13.90 -1.61
C PHE A 123 -7.88 13.52 -0.49
N ASN A 124 -7.43 12.69 0.44
CA ASN A 124 -8.21 12.31 1.62
C ASN A 124 -7.56 12.95 2.83
N ASP A 125 -8.27 13.90 3.44
CA ASP A 125 -7.99 14.29 4.80
C ASP A 125 -8.26 13.12 5.78
N GLN A 126 -7.97 13.35 7.05
CA GLN A 126 -8.16 12.34 8.08
C GLN A 126 -9.62 11.87 8.22
N SER A 127 -10.59 12.77 8.02
CA SER A 127 -12.02 12.45 8.13
C SER A 127 -12.45 11.55 6.98
N ALA A 128 -11.99 11.82 5.75
CA ALA A 128 -12.20 10.97 4.59
C ALA A 128 -11.49 9.61 4.75
N ALA A 129 -10.27 9.58 5.29
CA ALA A 129 -9.57 8.34 5.60
C ALA A 129 -10.35 7.47 6.60
N ALA A 130 -10.92 8.08 7.65
CA ALA A 130 -11.74 7.39 8.64
C ALA A 130 -13.04 6.84 8.03
N GLN A 131 -13.72 7.64 7.19
CA GLN A 131 -14.92 7.21 6.47
C GLN A 131 -14.64 6.00 5.57
N ASN A 132 -13.55 6.06 4.80
CA ASN A 132 -13.14 4.96 3.95
C ASN A 132 -12.77 3.71 4.77
N ALA A 133 -12.03 3.87 5.87
CA ALA A 133 -11.70 2.76 6.76
C ALA A 133 -12.97 2.05 7.28
N ALA A 134 -13.98 2.83 7.69
CA ALA A 134 -15.27 2.28 8.11
C ALA A 134 -16.05 1.64 6.95
N GLN A 135 -16.04 2.23 5.76
CA GLN A 135 -16.70 1.70 4.56
C GLN A 135 -16.12 0.36 4.10
N PHE A 136 -14.80 0.20 4.18
CA PHE A 136 -14.11 -1.02 3.76
C PHE A 136 -13.98 -2.06 4.87
N GLY A 137 -14.14 -1.64 6.14
CA GLY A 137 -14.15 -2.50 7.31
C GLY A 137 -15.44 -3.27 7.55
N VAL A 138 -16.42 -3.23 6.64
CA VAL A 138 -17.69 -3.98 6.75
C VAL A 138 -17.57 -5.44 6.28
N PRO A 139 -18.46 -6.33 6.73
CA PRO A 139 -18.48 -7.73 6.28
C PRO A 139 -18.55 -7.81 4.75
N ARG A 140 -17.70 -8.63 4.16
CA ARG A 140 -17.73 -8.88 2.71
C ARG A 140 -18.92 -9.80 2.41
N ASP A 141 -19.44 -9.73 1.19
CA ASP A 141 -20.53 -10.62 0.78
C ASP A 141 -20.17 -12.09 0.99
N GLY A 142 -21.00 -12.79 1.78
CA GLY A 142 -20.77 -14.19 2.15
C GLY A 142 -19.85 -14.40 3.36
N GLU A 143 -19.24 -13.34 3.90
CA GLU A 143 -18.55 -13.41 5.21
C GLU A 143 -19.54 -13.21 6.35
N ALA A 144 -19.30 -13.92 7.46
CA ALA A 144 -20.02 -13.67 8.70
C ALA A 144 -19.73 -12.24 9.17
N SER A 145 -20.77 -11.58 9.68
CA SER A 145 -20.57 -10.34 10.43
C SER A 145 -19.77 -10.65 11.69
N VAL A 146 -18.57 -10.09 11.78
CA VAL A 146 -17.67 -10.21 12.93
C VAL A 146 -17.40 -8.81 13.44
N ASP A 147 -17.32 -8.63 14.76
CA ASP A 147 -16.92 -7.35 15.32
C ASP A 147 -15.43 -7.13 15.04
N ARG A 148 -15.14 -6.14 14.17
CA ARG A 148 -13.78 -5.83 13.70
C ARG A 148 -13.23 -4.63 14.44
N ASN A 149 -12.01 -4.77 14.93
CA ASN A 149 -11.19 -3.63 15.33
C ASN A 149 -10.50 -3.06 14.09
N GLN A 150 -11.03 -1.93 13.60
CA GLN A 150 -10.54 -1.27 12.38
C GLN A 150 -9.54 -0.16 12.72
N TYR A 151 -8.36 -0.25 12.13
CA TYR A 151 -7.34 0.79 12.14
C TYR A 151 -7.18 1.40 10.76
N PHE A 152 -6.58 2.59 10.69
CA PHE A 152 -6.07 3.14 9.43
C PHE A 152 -4.75 3.87 9.62
N ILE A 153 -3.89 3.78 8.62
CA ILE A 153 -2.66 4.56 8.51
C ILE A 153 -2.99 5.83 7.72
N GLU A 154 -2.73 6.98 8.32
CA GLU A 154 -2.93 8.29 7.70
C GLU A 154 -1.74 8.60 6.78
N PHE A 155 -1.99 8.63 5.48
CA PHE A 155 -1.15 9.35 4.53
C PHE A 155 -1.76 10.74 4.33
N LYS A 156 -1.19 11.73 5.00
CA LYS A 156 -1.67 13.12 4.94
C LYS A 156 -1.70 13.66 3.51
N GLU A 157 -2.73 14.45 3.25
CA GLU A 157 -2.84 15.22 2.01
C GLU A 157 -1.82 16.37 2.02
N ALA A 158 -1.06 16.49 0.94
CA ALA A 158 -0.18 17.60 0.70
C ALA A 158 -0.97 18.89 0.46
N SER A 159 -0.34 20.04 0.71
CA SER A 159 -0.99 21.35 0.74
C SER A 159 -1.70 21.80 -0.55
N ASN A 160 -1.46 21.12 -1.68
CA ASN A 160 -2.07 21.47 -2.96
C ASN A 160 -2.07 20.30 -3.95
N PRO A 161 -2.90 20.36 -5.01
CA PRO A 161 -3.03 19.29 -6.00
C PRO A 161 -1.75 18.90 -6.75
N VAL A 162 -0.88 19.86 -7.04
CA VAL A 162 0.40 19.56 -7.72
C VAL A 162 1.30 18.73 -6.81
N ALA A 163 1.36 19.08 -5.53
CA ALA A 163 2.12 18.33 -4.54
C ALA A 163 1.56 16.90 -4.35
N GLU A 164 0.24 16.73 -4.30
CA GLU A 164 -0.38 15.39 -4.24
C GLU A 164 -0.05 14.52 -5.47
N LEU A 165 -0.06 15.12 -6.67
CA LEU A 165 0.36 14.41 -7.89
C LEU A 165 1.84 14.02 -7.86
N VAL A 166 2.69 14.81 -7.23
CA VAL A 166 4.11 14.48 -7.02
C VAL A 166 4.27 13.33 -6.05
N VAL A 167 3.49 13.28 -4.96
CA VAL A 167 3.44 12.12 -4.05
C VAL A 167 3.03 10.87 -4.82
N ALA A 168 1.94 10.93 -5.59
CA ALA A 168 1.46 9.81 -6.39
C ALA A 168 2.50 9.35 -7.44
N GLY A 169 3.14 10.29 -8.12
CA GLY A 169 4.21 10.01 -9.08
C GLY A 169 5.43 9.36 -8.42
N TYR A 170 5.84 9.86 -7.26
CA TYR A 170 6.92 9.24 -6.49
C TYR A 170 6.57 7.80 -6.12
N GLN A 171 5.40 7.55 -5.52
CA GLN A 171 4.98 6.20 -5.15
C GLN A 171 4.87 5.24 -6.34
N LYS A 172 4.43 5.73 -7.50
CA LYS A 172 4.27 4.91 -8.71
C LYS A 172 5.59 4.52 -9.37
N TYR A 173 6.52 5.47 -9.46
CA TYR A 173 7.68 5.32 -10.35
C TYR A 173 9.02 5.25 -9.63
N LEU A 174 9.10 5.75 -8.40
CA LEU A 174 10.37 5.93 -7.69
C LEU A 174 10.41 5.20 -6.34
N GLU A 175 9.31 5.17 -5.60
CA GLU A 175 9.27 4.61 -4.25
C GLU A 175 9.72 3.15 -4.26
N GLY A 176 10.65 2.85 -3.36
CA GLY A 176 11.23 1.54 -3.26
C GLY A 176 12.55 1.57 -2.49
N ASP A 177 13.16 0.40 -2.38
CA ASP A 177 14.37 0.23 -1.57
C ASP A 177 15.53 1.12 -2.02
N PHE A 178 15.61 1.54 -3.27
CA PHE A 178 16.70 2.40 -3.72
C PHE A 178 16.45 3.88 -3.42
N TRP A 179 15.31 4.44 -3.87
CA TRP A 179 15.02 5.87 -3.73
C TRP A 179 14.41 6.27 -2.39
N GLY A 180 14.08 5.30 -1.54
CA GLY A 180 13.44 5.50 -0.25
C GLY A 180 11.99 5.04 -0.24
N LEU A 181 11.53 4.66 0.95
CA LEU A 181 10.11 4.47 1.24
C LEU A 181 9.60 5.72 1.93
N THR A 182 8.36 6.10 1.64
CA THR A 182 7.64 7.10 2.41
C THR A 182 7.33 6.56 3.81
N ASN A 183 7.13 7.44 4.79
CA ASN A 183 6.86 7.05 6.18
C ASN A 183 5.61 6.15 6.30
N PRO A 184 4.47 6.42 5.62
CA PRO A 184 3.32 5.51 5.62
C PRO A 184 3.62 4.12 5.02
N THR A 185 4.44 4.06 3.96
CA THR A 185 4.88 2.77 3.38
C THR A 185 5.78 2.02 4.35
N GLN A 186 6.70 2.71 5.04
CA GLN A 186 7.55 2.12 6.06
C GLN A 186 6.72 1.55 7.23
N LEU A 187 5.67 2.25 7.67
CA LEU A 187 4.77 1.72 8.69
C LEU A 187 4.07 0.43 8.23
N ASN A 188 3.68 0.32 6.96
CA ASN A 188 3.14 -0.93 6.42
C ASN A 188 4.18 -2.05 6.41
N VAL A 189 5.44 -1.76 6.09
CA VAL A 189 6.54 -2.74 6.21
C VAL A 189 6.64 -3.27 7.64
N ASP A 190 6.54 -2.37 8.63
CA ASP A 190 6.62 -2.74 10.04
C ASP A 190 5.41 -3.58 10.46
N MET A 191 4.20 -3.20 10.04
CA MET A 191 2.98 -3.96 10.31
C MET A 191 3.01 -5.36 9.67
N ILE A 192 3.47 -5.48 8.42
CA ILE A 192 3.63 -6.78 7.75
C ILE A 192 4.61 -7.66 8.52
N ASN A 193 5.78 -7.12 8.88
CA ASN A 193 6.80 -7.88 9.62
C ASN A 193 6.31 -8.30 11.01
N GLN A 194 5.52 -7.47 11.68
CA GLN A 194 5.03 -7.74 13.03
C GLN A 194 3.83 -8.69 13.06
N TYR A 195 2.87 -8.50 12.15
CA TYR A 195 1.56 -9.15 12.23
C TYR A 195 1.22 -10.05 11.03
N GLY A 196 1.96 -9.96 9.92
CA GLY A 196 1.70 -10.74 8.71
C GLY A 196 1.73 -12.26 8.93
N ALA A 197 2.44 -12.74 9.94
CA ALA A 197 2.44 -14.17 10.29
C ALA A 197 1.20 -14.62 11.08
N THR A 198 0.52 -13.70 11.75
CA THR A 198 -0.44 -14.00 12.82
C THR A 198 -1.87 -13.54 12.50
N GLY A 199 -2.13 -13.08 11.28
CA GLY A 199 -3.45 -12.60 10.84
C GLY A 199 -3.47 -11.08 10.76
N LEU A 200 -3.08 -10.56 9.59
CA LEU A 200 -3.11 -9.13 9.25
C LEU A 200 -3.85 -8.98 7.92
N THR A 201 -4.82 -8.08 7.87
CA THR A 201 -5.54 -7.70 6.68
C THR A 201 -5.23 -6.24 6.37
N LEU A 202 -4.68 -6.01 5.17
CA LEU A 202 -4.41 -4.67 4.65
C LEU A 202 -5.43 -4.32 3.58
N ASP A 203 -6.21 -3.27 3.84
CA ASP A 203 -7.19 -2.73 2.90
C ASP A 203 -6.63 -1.45 2.28
N GLY A 204 -6.64 -1.34 0.96
CA GLY A 204 -6.12 -0.17 0.26
C GLY A 204 -7.14 0.39 -0.73
N HIS A 205 -7.31 1.70 -0.73
CA HIS A 205 -8.12 2.39 -1.73
C HIS A 205 -7.25 3.32 -2.58
N SER A 206 -7.46 3.35 -3.90
CA SER A 206 -6.76 4.28 -4.80
C SER A 206 -5.23 4.19 -4.63
N ARG A 207 -4.55 5.31 -4.32
CA ARG A 207 -3.12 5.37 -3.96
C ARG A 207 -2.75 4.51 -2.75
N GLY A 208 -3.64 4.28 -1.79
CA GLY A 208 -3.36 3.41 -0.64
C GLY A 208 -2.93 1.99 -1.04
N THR A 209 -3.35 1.53 -2.23
CA THR A 209 -2.89 0.26 -2.81
C THR A 209 -1.41 0.29 -3.23
N MET A 210 -0.86 1.46 -3.61
CA MET A 210 0.58 1.66 -3.83
C MET A 210 1.36 1.52 -2.54
N THR A 211 0.91 2.17 -1.48
CA THR A 211 1.53 2.09 -0.15
C THR A 211 1.68 0.63 0.30
N ILE A 212 0.62 -0.17 0.13
CA ILE A 212 0.65 -1.61 0.46
C ILE A 212 1.56 -2.38 -0.50
N GLY A 213 1.43 -2.18 -1.82
CA GLY A 213 2.22 -2.89 -2.83
C GLY A 213 3.72 -2.65 -2.69
N ASN A 214 4.13 -1.40 -2.48
CA ASN A 214 5.52 -1.00 -2.27
C ASN A 214 6.07 -1.55 -0.95
N ALA A 215 5.27 -1.59 0.11
CA ALA A 215 5.65 -2.23 1.37
C ALA A 215 5.88 -3.74 1.19
N MET A 216 4.95 -4.45 0.54
CA MET A 216 5.11 -5.89 0.25
C MET A 216 6.37 -6.18 -0.56
N GLN A 217 6.65 -5.35 -1.58
CA GLN A 217 7.86 -5.47 -2.39
C GLN A 217 9.13 -5.28 -1.55
N SER A 218 9.16 -4.28 -0.66
CA SER A 218 10.31 -4.05 0.22
C SER A 218 10.51 -5.20 1.22
N VAL A 219 9.44 -5.70 1.82
CA VAL A 219 9.51 -6.88 2.72
C VAL A 219 10.11 -8.07 1.98
N LEU A 220 9.67 -8.34 0.75
CA LEU A 220 10.26 -9.42 -0.07
C LEU A 220 11.74 -9.20 -0.38
N ASN A 221 12.12 -7.99 -0.79
CA ASN A 221 13.51 -7.63 -1.09
C ASN A 221 14.42 -7.77 0.14
N SER A 222 13.87 -7.59 1.34
CA SER A 222 14.58 -7.80 2.61
C SER A 222 14.63 -9.27 3.08
N GLY A 223 14.17 -10.21 2.24
CA GLY A 223 14.18 -11.65 2.51
C GLY A 223 12.94 -12.17 3.24
N GLY A 224 11.81 -11.45 3.15
CA GLY A 224 10.55 -11.78 3.81
C GLY A 224 9.72 -12.90 3.17
N ALA A 225 10.24 -13.60 2.16
CA ALA A 225 9.53 -14.70 1.51
C ALA A 225 9.11 -15.79 2.51
N GLY A 226 7.84 -16.21 2.46
CA GLY A 226 7.23 -17.20 3.35
C GLY A 226 7.06 -16.76 4.81
N ARG A 227 7.32 -15.49 5.16
CA ARG A 227 7.23 -15.00 6.54
C ARG A 227 5.85 -14.48 6.95
N SER A 228 4.96 -14.26 6.00
CA SER A 228 3.64 -13.66 6.25
C SER A 228 2.48 -14.57 5.81
N PRO A 229 2.39 -15.83 6.32
CA PRO A 229 1.35 -16.77 5.90
C PRO A 229 -0.09 -16.35 6.26
N GLY A 230 -0.28 -15.39 7.15
CA GLY A 230 -1.58 -14.85 7.57
C GLY A 230 -1.84 -13.42 7.09
N LEU A 231 -1.09 -12.95 6.09
CA LEU A 231 -1.33 -11.66 5.45
C LEU A 231 -2.44 -11.81 4.41
N ASP A 232 -3.47 -10.99 4.50
CA ASP A 232 -4.53 -10.82 3.52
C ASP A 232 -4.50 -9.38 2.98
N VAL A 233 -4.81 -9.19 1.70
CA VAL A 233 -4.76 -7.88 1.05
C VAL A 233 -6.00 -7.66 0.19
N ASN A 234 -6.68 -6.54 0.41
CA ASN A 234 -7.84 -6.13 -0.38
C ASN A 234 -7.65 -4.75 -1.00
N PHE A 235 -7.98 -4.63 -2.28
CA PHE A 235 -7.76 -3.44 -3.09
C PHE A 235 -9.06 -2.89 -3.67
N PHE A 236 -9.32 -1.61 -3.48
CA PHE A 236 -10.51 -0.91 -3.96
C PHE A 236 -10.11 0.23 -4.89
N GLY A 237 -10.57 0.21 -6.15
CA GLY A 237 -10.10 1.14 -7.19
C GLY A 237 -8.57 1.22 -7.29
N PRO A 238 -7.84 0.10 -7.38
CA PRO A 238 -6.40 0.07 -7.13
C PRO A 238 -5.56 0.84 -8.14
N ALA A 239 -4.79 1.82 -7.68
CA ALA A 239 -3.71 2.41 -8.48
C ALA A 239 -2.54 1.43 -8.70
N PHE A 240 -2.38 0.43 -7.83
CA PHE A 240 -1.36 -0.64 -7.93
C PHE A 240 -1.87 -1.82 -8.75
N ASN A 241 -0.99 -2.49 -9.47
CA ASN A 241 -1.40 -3.62 -10.29
C ASN A 241 -1.70 -4.82 -9.38
N ALA A 242 -2.96 -5.27 -9.35
CA ALA A 242 -3.46 -6.31 -8.47
C ALA A 242 -2.85 -7.68 -8.78
N GLU A 243 -2.55 -7.97 -10.05
CA GLU A 243 -1.86 -9.21 -10.44
C GLU A 243 -0.41 -9.22 -9.95
N PHE A 244 0.30 -8.11 -10.09
CA PHE A 244 1.64 -7.97 -9.54
C PHE A 244 1.62 -8.09 -8.01
N ALA A 245 0.67 -7.42 -7.34
CA ALA A 245 0.48 -7.53 -5.90
C ALA A 245 0.18 -8.96 -5.45
N ASP A 246 -0.62 -9.72 -6.21
CA ASP A 246 -0.91 -11.13 -5.93
C ASP A 246 0.36 -11.99 -6.00
N GLY A 247 1.23 -11.72 -6.98
CA GLY A 247 2.55 -12.35 -7.05
C GLY A 247 3.45 -12.04 -5.86
N LEU A 248 3.38 -10.82 -5.31
CA LEU A 248 4.10 -10.44 -4.09
C LEU A 248 3.51 -11.15 -2.86
N LEU A 249 2.19 -11.08 -2.69
CA LEU A 249 1.46 -11.71 -1.59
C LEU A 249 1.73 -13.21 -1.54
N SER A 250 1.65 -13.90 -2.68
CA SER A 250 1.92 -15.33 -2.76
C SER A 250 3.34 -15.69 -2.30
N LYS A 251 4.36 -14.87 -2.64
CA LYS A 251 5.73 -15.08 -2.18
C LYS A 251 5.89 -14.82 -0.68
N LEU A 252 5.21 -13.80 -0.15
CA LEU A 252 5.22 -13.47 1.28
C LEU A 252 4.55 -14.57 2.12
N GLN A 253 3.45 -15.13 1.63
CA GLN A 253 2.72 -16.21 2.31
C GLN A 253 3.42 -17.57 2.18
N GLY A 254 4.18 -17.79 1.11
CA GLY A 254 4.92 -19.03 0.87
C GLY A 254 4.02 -20.24 0.56
N ALA A 255 4.57 -21.45 0.74
CA ALA A 255 3.89 -22.72 0.39
C ALA A 255 2.67 -23.06 1.26
N ALA A 256 2.38 -22.27 2.29
CA ALA A 256 1.21 -22.47 3.16
C ALA A 256 -0.12 -22.07 2.48
N ALA A 257 -0.10 -21.49 1.28
CA ALA A 257 -1.31 -21.07 0.57
C ALA A 257 -2.14 -22.27 0.08
N ALA A 258 -3.20 -22.58 0.83
CA ALA A 258 -3.98 -23.81 0.67
C ALA A 258 -4.93 -23.81 -0.55
N THR A 259 -5.37 -22.65 -1.05
CA THR A 259 -6.16 -22.51 -2.29
C THR A 259 -5.91 -21.14 -2.96
N GLN A 260 -6.14 -21.01 -4.28
CA GLN A 260 -5.91 -19.75 -5.01
C GLN A 260 -6.83 -18.60 -4.55
N ASN A 261 -8.13 -18.85 -4.36
CA ASN A 261 -9.11 -17.78 -4.11
C ASN A 261 -9.07 -17.24 -2.67
N GLU A 262 -8.71 -18.08 -1.69
CA GLU A 262 -8.65 -17.66 -0.28
C GLU A 262 -7.41 -16.82 0.03
N ARG A 263 -6.36 -16.90 -0.80
CA ARG A 263 -5.06 -16.25 -0.53
C ARG A 263 -4.54 -15.43 -1.69
N SER A 264 -5.42 -15.03 -2.60
CA SER A 264 -5.12 -14.04 -3.62
C SER A 264 -5.41 -12.64 -3.13
N VAL A 265 -4.78 -11.64 -3.74
CA VAL A 265 -5.24 -10.25 -3.58
C VAL A 265 -6.69 -10.18 -4.05
N HIS A 266 -7.58 -9.77 -3.15
CA HIS A 266 -8.97 -9.50 -3.50
C HIS A 266 -9.04 -8.07 -4.00
N PHE A 267 -9.72 -7.83 -5.12
CA PHE A 267 -9.88 -6.45 -5.57
C PHE A 267 -11.27 -6.16 -6.12
N GLN A 268 -11.67 -4.89 -6.02
CA GLN A 268 -12.83 -4.33 -6.68
C GLN A 268 -12.37 -3.18 -7.57
N ASN A 269 -12.77 -3.24 -8.83
CA ASN A 269 -12.40 -2.23 -9.81
C ASN A 269 -13.58 -2.01 -10.77
N HIS A 270 -14.11 -0.79 -10.78
CA HIS A 270 -15.22 -0.42 -11.64
C HIS A 270 -14.74 -0.22 -13.09
N ALA A 271 -15.53 -0.64 -14.07
CA ALA A 271 -15.21 -0.52 -15.50
C ALA A 271 -14.91 0.90 -15.99
N TYR A 272 -15.40 1.90 -15.26
CA TYR A 272 -15.23 3.34 -15.55
C TYR A 272 -14.38 4.07 -14.51
N ASP A 273 -13.67 3.34 -13.65
CA ASP A 273 -12.66 3.92 -12.75
C ASP A 273 -11.31 4.08 -13.49
N PRO A 274 -10.88 5.31 -13.84
CA PRO A 274 -9.62 5.52 -14.55
C PRO A 274 -8.39 5.23 -13.68
N ILE A 275 -8.49 5.31 -12.35
CA ILE A 275 -7.35 5.02 -11.46
C ILE A 275 -7.10 3.52 -11.45
N GLY A 276 -8.15 2.74 -11.24
CA GLY A 276 -8.05 1.28 -11.28
C GLY A 276 -7.65 0.74 -12.66
N THR A 277 -8.36 1.17 -13.69
CA THR A 277 -8.21 0.62 -15.05
C THR A 277 -6.98 1.13 -15.80
N PHE A 278 -6.70 2.44 -15.75
CA PHE A 278 -5.62 3.04 -16.53
C PHE A 278 -4.33 3.19 -15.71
N VAL A 279 -4.40 3.78 -14.51
CA VAL A 279 -3.20 3.98 -13.67
C VAL A 279 -2.69 2.64 -13.12
N GLY A 280 -3.59 1.80 -12.62
CA GLY A 280 -3.26 0.46 -12.12
C GLY A 280 -3.11 -0.61 -13.20
N GLY A 281 -3.68 -0.39 -14.39
CA GLY A 281 -3.71 -1.40 -15.44
C GLY A 281 -4.55 -2.61 -15.04
N ASN A 282 -5.52 -2.45 -14.15
CA ASN A 282 -6.31 -3.55 -13.62
C ASN A 282 -7.55 -3.80 -14.49
N PRO A 283 -7.93 -5.06 -14.74
CA PRO A 283 -9.21 -5.35 -15.37
C PRO A 283 -10.35 -4.91 -14.45
N PRO A 284 -11.54 -4.63 -15.00
CA PRO A 284 -12.73 -4.40 -14.18
C PRO A 284 -13.17 -5.70 -13.51
N SER A 285 -13.61 -5.59 -12.25
CA SER A 285 -14.31 -6.67 -11.55
C SER A 285 -15.83 -6.56 -11.70
N GLY A 286 -16.33 -5.45 -12.24
CA GLY A 286 -17.74 -5.19 -12.52
C GLY A 286 -18.00 -3.70 -12.79
N GLY A 287 -19.23 -3.28 -12.54
CA GLY A 287 -19.64 -1.88 -12.67
C GLY A 287 -20.34 -1.57 -13.99
N VAL A 288 -21.31 -0.66 -13.94
CA VAL A 288 -22.14 -0.25 -15.07
C VAL A 288 -22.24 1.27 -15.18
N VAL A 289 -22.73 1.74 -16.31
CA VAL A 289 -23.14 3.15 -16.47
C VAL A 289 -24.58 3.28 -15.98
N PRO A 290 -24.87 4.15 -14.98
CA PRO A 290 -26.24 4.39 -14.53
C PRO A 290 -27.12 4.97 -15.64
N GLU A 291 -28.44 4.75 -15.54
CA GLU A 291 -29.42 5.33 -16.46
C GLU A 291 -29.31 6.86 -16.48
N GLY A 292 -29.29 7.45 -17.67
CA GLY A 292 -29.11 8.90 -17.85
C GLY A 292 -27.65 9.40 -17.78
N SER A 293 -26.67 8.51 -17.60
CA SER A 293 -25.25 8.84 -17.68
C SER A 293 -24.56 8.26 -18.94
N SER A 294 -23.26 8.49 -19.08
CA SER A 294 -22.41 7.91 -20.12
C SER A 294 -21.06 7.51 -19.52
N GLY A 295 -20.35 6.57 -20.15
CA GLY A 295 -19.03 6.14 -19.66
C GLY A 295 -18.03 7.29 -19.55
N PHE A 296 -18.08 8.27 -20.47
CA PHE A 296 -17.24 9.47 -20.41
C PHE A 296 -17.59 10.35 -19.19
N ASN A 297 -18.87 10.48 -18.87
CA ASN A 297 -19.31 11.22 -17.68
C ASN A 297 -18.85 10.53 -16.40
N GLU A 298 -18.95 9.20 -16.30
CA GLU A 298 -18.49 8.46 -15.12
C GLU A 298 -16.97 8.54 -14.92
N VAL A 299 -16.19 8.46 -16.00
CA VAL A 299 -14.74 8.71 -15.93
C VAL A 299 -14.43 10.13 -15.45
N THR A 300 -15.15 11.13 -15.97
CA THR A 300 -14.95 12.54 -15.59
C THR A 300 -15.32 12.78 -14.12
N ARG A 301 -16.44 12.23 -13.66
CA ARG A 301 -16.90 12.31 -12.27
C ARG A 301 -15.96 11.61 -11.30
N SER A 302 -15.31 10.52 -11.73
CA SER A 302 -14.36 9.76 -10.91
C SER A 302 -13.15 10.55 -10.43
N ILE A 303 -12.81 11.66 -11.11
CA ILE A 303 -11.64 12.48 -10.80
C ILE A 303 -11.90 13.39 -9.57
N GLY A 304 -13.15 13.58 -9.16
CA GLY A 304 -13.50 14.33 -7.95
C GLY A 304 -14.98 14.21 -7.60
N GLY A 305 -15.26 13.66 -6.43
CA GLY A 305 -16.63 13.47 -5.93
C GLY A 305 -16.74 12.25 -5.02
N SER A 306 -17.70 12.23 -4.11
CA SER A 306 -17.86 11.13 -3.15
C SER A 306 -18.53 9.90 -3.76
N ASP A 307 -19.58 10.08 -4.57
CA ASP A 307 -20.38 8.98 -5.15
C ASP A 307 -20.02 8.79 -6.64
N THR A 308 -18.90 8.12 -6.88
CA THR A 308 -18.30 7.96 -8.21
C THR A 308 -17.83 6.53 -8.41
N SER A 309 -17.57 6.13 -9.66
CA SER A 309 -16.99 4.82 -9.95
C SER A 309 -15.62 4.57 -9.29
N HIS A 310 -14.94 5.62 -8.82
CA HIS A 310 -13.68 5.46 -8.08
C HIS A 310 -13.85 5.36 -6.55
N ASN A 311 -15.02 5.71 -5.99
CA ASN A 311 -15.22 5.75 -4.53
C ASN A 311 -16.32 4.81 -4.03
N CYS A 312 -17.18 4.35 -4.94
CA CYS A 312 -18.25 3.42 -4.65
C CYS A 312 -17.76 1.97 -4.71
N TYR A 313 -17.16 1.52 -3.61
CA TYR A 313 -16.63 0.17 -3.42
C TYR A 313 -17.01 -0.35 -2.02
N GLY A 314 -16.71 -1.61 -1.70
CA GLY A 314 -16.98 -2.18 -0.39
C GLY A 314 -18.48 -2.36 -0.10
N GLY A 315 -18.90 -2.19 1.15
CA GLY A 315 -20.31 -2.31 1.52
C GLY A 315 -21.11 -1.08 1.11
N LEU A 316 -22.03 -1.25 0.15
CA LEU A 316 -22.83 -0.16 -0.41
C LEU A 316 -24.13 0.13 0.37
N SER A 317 -24.42 -0.63 1.44
CA SER A 317 -25.70 -0.60 2.16
C SER A 317 -26.03 0.76 2.79
N SER A 318 -25.03 1.60 3.07
CA SER A 318 -25.18 2.96 3.57
C SER A 318 -25.08 4.04 2.48
N ARG A 319 -24.87 3.67 1.21
CA ARG A 319 -24.65 4.59 0.07
C ARG A 319 -25.53 4.20 -1.13
N PRO A 320 -26.84 4.49 -1.09
CA PRO A 320 -27.78 4.08 -2.15
C PRO A 320 -27.41 4.63 -3.54
N SER A 321 -26.80 5.82 -3.58
CA SER A 321 -26.27 6.44 -4.80
C SER A 321 -25.15 5.63 -5.45
N CYS A 322 -24.41 4.84 -4.67
CA CYS A 322 -23.41 3.90 -5.19
C CYS A 322 -24.03 2.63 -5.78
N GLY A 323 -25.25 2.25 -5.35
CA GLY A 323 -25.92 1.04 -5.85
C GLY A 323 -26.10 1.04 -7.36
N GLN A 324 -26.48 2.19 -7.93
CA GLN A 324 -26.69 2.35 -9.38
C GLN A 324 -25.43 2.10 -10.22
N LEU A 325 -24.24 2.30 -9.65
CA LEU A 325 -22.97 2.00 -10.33
C LEU A 325 -22.69 0.49 -10.39
N TRP A 326 -23.39 -0.31 -9.58
CA TRP A 326 -23.20 -1.76 -9.46
C TRP A 326 -24.48 -2.57 -9.69
N GLU A 327 -25.46 -2.01 -10.40
CA GLU A 327 -26.78 -2.63 -10.64
C GLU A 327 -27.50 -3.05 -9.34
N ASP A 328 -27.35 -2.27 -8.27
CA ASP A 328 -27.86 -2.54 -6.92
C ASP A 328 -27.40 -3.88 -6.32
N LYS A 329 -26.27 -4.39 -6.81
CA LYS A 329 -25.57 -5.56 -6.25
C LYS A 329 -24.34 -5.10 -5.48
N THR A 330 -23.91 -5.90 -4.52
CA THR A 330 -22.59 -5.68 -3.91
C THR A 330 -21.50 -5.82 -4.97
N PRO A 331 -20.48 -4.95 -4.97
CA PRO A 331 -19.37 -5.06 -5.90
C PRO A 331 -18.73 -6.43 -5.83
N THR A 332 -18.61 -7.08 -7.00
CA THR A 332 -18.03 -8.41 -7.11
C THR A 332 -16.52 -8.36 -6.93
N TRP A 333 -16.01 -9.30 -6.14
CA TRP A 333 -14.58 -9.51 -5.97
C TRP A 333 -13.97 -10.08 -7.25
N GLY A 334 -12.94 -9.39 -7.75
CA GLY A 334 -12.00 -9.93 -8.72
C GLY A 334 -10.86 -10.67 -8.02
N PHE A 335 -10.34 -11.68 -8.71
CA PHE A 335 -9.13 -12.41 -8.32
C PHE A 335 -8.12 -12.30 -9.45
N ALA A 336 -6.85 -12.08 -9.11
CA ALA A 336 -5.78 -12.16 -10.09
C ALA A 336 -5.57 -13.64 -10.48
N ASP A 337 -5.80 -13.96 -11.75
CA ASP A 337 -5.70 -15.32 -12.25
C ASP A 337 -4.22 -15.68 -12.48
N ARG A 338 -3.60 -16.37 -11.51
CA ARG A 338 -2.15 -16.74 -11.52
C ARG A 338 -1.71 -17.61 -12.70
N ASN A 339 -2.66 -18.06 -13.54
CA ASN A 339 -2.43 -19.01 -14.62
C ASN A 339 -2.47 -18.41 -16.03
N LYS A 340 -2.70 -17.09 -16.19
CA LYS A 340 -2.58 -16.45 -17.51
C LYS A 340 -1.13 -16.08 -17.78
N LYS A 341 -0.36 -17.08 -18.25
CA LYS A 341 0.93 -16.86 -18.94
C LYS A 341 0.71 -16.48 -20.39
#